data_AF-A0A7C3TTD0-F1
#
_entry.id   AF-A0A7C3TTD0-F1
#
_cell.length_a   1.000
_cell.length_b   1.000
_cell.length_c   1.000
_cell.angle_alpha   90.00
_cell.angle_beta   90.00
_cell.angle_gamma   90.00
#
_symmetry.space_group_name_H-M   'P 1'
#
loop_
_entity.id
_entity.type
_entity.pdbx_description
1 polymer ?
#
loop_
_entity_poly.entity_id
_entity_poly.type
_entity_poly.pdbx_seq_one_letter_code
_entity_poly.pdbx_strand_id
1 'polypeptide(L)' 'MDKPIVLTFTEEEIQTLMRIDLEDDPRAALDFIRGTIGKKLKDLSRPHCVPVFEVTYSPRQKEAFQKTEENGCS' A
#
# COMPACT_ATOMS: atom_id res chain seq x y z
N MET A 1 -12.12 -24.33 -9.49
CA MET A 1 -10.67 -24.31 -9.82
C MET A 1 -10.08 -23.18 -9.02
N ASP A 2 -9.20 -23.48 -8.08
CA ASP A 2 -8.53 -22.46 -7.28
C ASP A 2 -7.49 -21.75 -8.15
N LYS A 3 -7.48 -20.41 -8.11
CA LYS A 3 -6.49 -19.61 -8.85
C LYS A 3 -5.16 -19.65 -8.10
N PRO A 4 -4.03 -19.97 -8.76
CA PRO A 4 -2.73 -20.00 -8.09
C PRO A 4 -2.33 -18.60 -7.61
N ILE A 5 -1.77 -18.53 -6.41
CA ILE A 5 -1.11 -17.33 -5.88
C ILE A 5 0.35 -17.36 -6.32
N VAL A 6 0.79 -16.33 -7.02
CA VAL A 6 2.18 -16.18 -7.46
C VAL A 6 2.85 -15.10 -6.62
N LEU A 7 3.92 -15.45 -5.93
CA LEU A 7 4.78 -14.51 -5.21
C LEU A 7 6.06 -14.33 -6.02
N THR A 8 6.37 -13.08 -6.38
CA THR A 8 7.64 -12.72 -7.00
C THR A 8 8.64 -12.36 -5.90
N PHE A 9 9.90 -12.76 -6.07
CA PHE A 9 10.96 -12.46 -5.12
C PHE A 9 12.13 -11.78 -5.82
N THR A 10 12.80 -10.87 -5.12
CA THR A 10 14.08 -10.32 -5.58
C THR A 10 15.20 -11.32 -5.34
N GLU A 11 16.35 -11.09 -5.98
CA GLU A 11 17.51 -11.96 -5.81
C GLU A 11 17.97 -11.99 -4.35
N GLU A 12 17.96 -10.84 -3.66
CA GLU A 12 18.39 -10.74 -2.26
C GLU A 12 17.46 -11.51 -1.32
N GLU A 13 16.15 -11.51 -1.59
CA GLU A 13 15.18 -12.28 -0.81
C GLU A 13 15.39 -13.78 -0.99
N ILE A 14 15.72 -14.23 -2.21
CA ILE A 14 16.03 -15.64 -2.48
C ILE A 14 17.34 -16.04 -1.81
N GLN A 15 18.40 -15.24 -1.92
CA GLN A 15 19.67 -15.50 -1.23
C GLN A 15 19.48 -15.57 0.29
N THR A 16 18.64 -14.70 0.85
CA THR A 16 18.29 -14.73 2.28
C THR A 16 17.60 -16.04 2.65
N LEU A 17 16.63 -16.48 1.86
CA LEU A 17 15.92 -17.74 2.08
C LEU A 17 16.86 -18.95 2.00
N MET A 18 17.76 -18.97 1.01
CA MET A 18 18.76 -20.03 0.87
C MET A 18 19.72 -20.09 2.06
N ARG A 19 20.14 -18.94 2.59
CA ARG A 19 20.97 -18.88 3.79
C ARG A 19 20.24 -19.44 5.01
N ILE A 20 18.98 -19.06 5.21
CA ILE A 20 18.15 -19.54 6.32
C ILE A 20 18.03 -21.07 6.29
N ASP A 21 17.79 -21.65 5.12
CA ASP A 21 17.72 -23.09 4.92
C ASP A 21 19.05 -23.79 5.22
N LEU A 22 20.16 -23.21 4.75
CA LEU A 22 21.50 -23.73 4.99
C LEU A 22 21.88 -23.72 6.49
N GLU A 23 21.48 -22.68 7.21
CA GLU A 23 21.79 -22.49 8.63
C GLU A 23 20.79 -23.19 9.58
N ASP A 24 19.69 -23.72 9.05
CA ASP A 24 18.56 -24.26 9.81
C ASP A 24 18.12 -23.32 10.94
N ASP A 25 17.99 -22.02 10.62
CA ASP A 25 17.62 -20.98 11.59
C ASP A 25 16.10 -20.72 11.60
N PRO A 26 15.35 -21.29 12.58
CA PRO A 26 13.91 -21.13 12.65
C PRO A 26 13.48 -19.69 12.99
N ARG A 27 14.34 -18.91 13.65
CA ARG A 27 14.02 -17.51 14.01
C ARG A 27 14.11 -16.64 12.77
N ALA A 28 15.19 -16.76 12.00
CA ALA A 28 15.34 -16.04 10.75
C ALA A 28 14.25 -16.44 9.74
N ALA A 29 13.82 -17.70 9.71
CA ALA A 29 12.68 -18.14 8.91
C ALA A 29 11.37 -17.42 9.29
N LEU A 30 11.06 -17.33 10.59
CA LEU A 30 9.88 -16.62 11.08
C LEU A 30 9.92 -15.13 10.74
N ASP A 31 11.08 -14.50 10.88
CA ASP A 31 11.27 -13.10 10.54
C ASP A 31 11.11 -12.84 9.04
N PHE A 32 11.63 -13.74 8.18
CA PHE A 32 11.42 -13.67 6.74
C PHE A 32 9.95 -13.82 6.35
N ILE A 33 9.23 -14.78 6.96
CA ILE A 33 7.81 -14.98 6.71
C ILE A 33 7.01 -13.72 7.08
N ARG A 34 7.25 -13.14 8.27
CA ARG A 34 6.53 -11.95 8.75
C ARG A 34 6.90 -10.69 7.97
N GLY A 35 8.18 -10.51 7.69
CA GLY A 35 8.75 -9.31 7.11
C GLY A 35 8.60 -9.22 5.59
N THR A 36 8.59 -10.36 4.89
CA THR A 36 8.60 -10.43 3.43
C THR A 36 7.31 -11.03 2.90
N ILE A 37 7.06 -12.33 3.18
CA ILE A 37 5.88 -13.04 2.65
C ILE A 37 4.59 -12.38 3.13
N GLY A 38 4.51 -12.04 4.41
CA GLY A 38 3.34 -11.40 5.01
C GLY A 38 3.01 -10.05 4.38
N LYS A 39 4.02 -9.25 3.99
CA LYS A 39 3.78 -7.98 3.28
C LYS A 39 3.22 -8.23 1.88
N LYS A 40 3.82 -9.16 1.13
CA LYS A 40 3.36 -9.51 -0.22
C LYS A 40 1.94 -10.07 -0.23
N LEU A 41 1.60 -10.94 0.73
CA LEU A 41 0.24 -11.44 0.89
C LEU A 41 -0.74 -10.32 1.25
N LYS A 42 -0.36 -9.40 2.14
CA LYS A 42 -1.19 -8.23 2.45
C LYS A 42 -1.45 -7.40 1.22
N ASP A 43 -0.43 -7.12 0.42
CA ASP A 43 -0.55 -6.32 -0.80
C ASP A 43 -1.43 -7.02 -1.85
N LEU A 44 -1.32 -8.34 -2.00
CA LEU A 44 -2.22 -9.13 -2.85
C LEU A 44 -3.67 -9.16 -2.34
N SER A 45 -3.85 -9.10 -1.02
CA SER A 45 -5.18 -9.07 -0.39
C SER A 45 -5.82 -7.67 -0.38
N ARG A 46 -5.05 -6.61 -0.70
CA ARG A 46 -5.62 -5.25 -0.73
C ARG A 46 -6.68 -5.20 -1.83
N PRO A 47 -7.88 -4.69 -1.53
CA PRO A 47 -8.90 -4.51 -2.54
C PRO A 47 -8.37 -3.53 -3.61
N HIS A 48 -8.44 -3.96 -4.88
CA HIS A 48 -8.06 -3.16 -6.06
C HIS A 48 -8.84 -1.84 -6.16
N CYS A 49 -9.95 -1.72 -5.44
CA CYS A 49 -10.81 -0.55 -5.40
C CYS A 49 -10.85 -0.02 -3.96
N VAL A 50 -10.10 1.04 -3.67
CA VAL A 50 -10.35 1.83 -2.46
C VAL A 50 -11.62 2.65 -2.74
N PRO A 51 -12.66 2.61 -1.89
CA PRO A 51 -13.78 3.52 -2.03
C PRO A 51 -13.26 4.96 -2.02
N VAL A 52 -13.53 5.73 -3.06
CA VAL A 52 -13.26 7.18 -3.10
C VAL A 52 -14.27 7.86 -2.16
N PHE A 53 -14.07 7.74 -0.84
CA PHE A 53 -14.85 8.48 0.15
C PHE A 53 -13.96 9.29 1.12
N GLU A 54 -12.65 9.34 0.90
CA GLU A 54 -11.74 10.24 1.63
C GLU A 54 -11.20 11.37 0.75
N VAL A 55 -12.02 11.86 -0.18
CA VAL A 55 -11.91 13.25 -0.62
C VAL A 55 -13.00 14.00 0.12
N THR A 56 -12.62 14.70 1.18
CA THR A 56 -13.46 15.72 1.82
C THR A 56 -13.74 16.83 0.80
N TYR A 57 -14.68 16.60 -0.11
CA TYR A 57 -15.37 17.66 -0.81
C TYR A 57 -16.13 18.44 0.25
N SER A 58 -15.53 19.51 0.77
CA SER A 58 -16.28 20.54 1.49
C SER A 58 -17.06 21.32 0.43
N PRO A 59 -18.41 21.22 0.39
CA PRO A 59 -19.22 21.83 -0.68
C PRO A 59 -19.05 23.36 -0.79
N ARG A 60 -18.50 24.00 0.24
CA ARG A 60 -18.23 25.44 0.31
C ARG A 60 -16.87 25.90 -0.23
N GLN A 61 -16.01 25.00 -0.72
CA GLN A 61 -14.67 25.40 -1.21
C GLN A 61 -14.71 26.35 -2.42
N LYS A 62 -15.83 26.39 -3.18
CA LYS A 62 -16.02 27.37 -4.25
C LYS A 62 -16.40 28.78 -3.75
N GLU A 63 -16.89 28.91 -2.53
CA GLU A 63 -17.33 30.20 -1.96
C GLU A 63 -16.14 31.07 -1.51
N ALA A 64 -14.99 30.45 -1.22
CA ALA A 64 -13.77 31.17 -0.81
C ALA A 64 -13.09 31.96 -1.93
N PHE A 65 -13.52 31.78 -3.20
CA PHE A 65 -12.91 32.41 -4.37
C PHE A 65 -13.82 33.43 -5.08
N GLN A 66 -15.03 33.71 -4.58
CA GLN A 66 -15.89 34.75 -5.13
C GLN A 66 -16.01 35.93 -4.17
N LYS A 67 -15.21 36.96 -4.47
CA LYS A 67 -15.53 38.41 -4.40
C LYS A 67 -14.41 39.24 -3.76
N THR A 68 -13.32 39.41 -4.51
CA THR A 68 -12.46 40.59 -4.42
C THR A 68 -12.49 41.32 -5.77
N GLU A 69 -13.67 41.60 -6.29
CA GLU A 69 -13.82 42.55 -7.40
C GLU A 69 -15.01 43.47 -7.08
N GLU A 70 -14.72 44.77 -7.12
CA GLU A 70 -15.63 45.90 -7.24
C GLU A 70 -16.46 46.31 -6.02
N ASN A 71 -15.84 47.13 -5.16
CA ASN A 71 -16.54 48.27 -4.55
C ASN A 71 -16.03 49.55 -5.22
N GLY A 72 -16.69 49.92 -6.33
CA GLY A 72 -16.61 51.25 -6.94
C GLY A 72 -17.97 51.95 -6.82
N CYS A 73 -17.94 53.17 -6.28
CA CYS A 73 -18.92 54.26 -6.32
C CYS A 73 -20.41 54.00 -6.02
N SER A 74 -20.88 54.64 -4.94
CA SER A 74 -21.86 55.73 -5.01
C SER A 74 -21.58 56.73 -3.90
#